data_AF-A0A9P5P1H8-F1
#
_entry.id   AF-A0A9P5P1H8-F1
#
_cell.length_a   1.000
_cell.length_b   1.000
_cell.length_c   1.000
_cell.angle_alpha   90.00
_cell.angle_beta   90.00
_cell.angle_gamma   90.00
#
_symmetry.space_group_name_H-M   'P 1'
#
loop_
_entity.id
_entity.type
_entity.pdbx_description
1 polymer ?
#
loop_
_entity_poly.entity_id
_entity_poly.type
_entity_poly.pdbx_seq_one_letter_code
_entity_poly.pdbx_strand_id
1 'polypeptide(L)'
;MGIDSGQEGEEEEWLGISGKRGEEREDWDYEHLVREIEGEDEKEFNADAVEAPKHTNPFDNDQTYCVFKAALARLDESGQIPLGYGVHPLEWDEDGYPALGSIHCGQKGSKMLEVALPDSVWRPRSV
;
A
#
# COMPACT_ATOMS: atom_id res chain seq x y z
N MET A 1 -41.74 -37.28 -19.00
CA MET A 1 -40.40 -36.71 -18.73
C MET A 1 -40.63 -35.41 -18.00
N GLY A 2 -40.37 -35.42 -16.70
CA GLY A 2 -40.58 -34.28 -15.82
C GLY A 2 -39.52 -33.21 -16.05
N ILE A 3 -39.96 -31.97 -16.06
CA ILE A 3 -39.09 -30.79 -15.97
C ILE A 3 -39.40 -30.25 -14.58
N ASP A 4 -38.51 -30.59 -13.65
CA ASP A 4 -38.53 -30.13 -12.27
C ASP A 4 -37.28 -29.27 -12.07
N SER A 5 -37.47 -28.25 -11.23
CA SER A 5 -36.46 -27.44 -10.54
C SER A 5 -35.76 -26.43 -11.47
N GLY A 6 -36.05 -25.14 -11.42
CA GLY A 6 -36.21 -24.34 -10.22
C GLY A 6 -34.86 -23.71 -9.88
N GLN A 7 -34.63 -22.50 -10.37
CA GLN A 7 -33.95 -21.49 -9.59
C GLN A 7 -34.34 -20.14 -10.16
N GLU A 8 -35.15 -19.47 -9.36
CA GLU A 8 -35.58 -18.09 -9.48
C GLU A 8 -34.33 -17.23 -9.73
N GLY A 9 -34.36 -16.45 -10.80
CA GLY A 9 -33.43 -15.36 -10.95
C GLY A 9 -33.74 -14.39 -9.81
N GLU A 10 -32.90 -14.38 -8.79
CA GLU A 10 -32.83 -13.28 -7.86
C GLU A 10 -32.42 -12.06 -8.67
N GLU A 11 -33.44 -11.35 -9.17
CA GLU A 11 -33.32 -9.97 -9.60
C GLU A 11 -32.82 -9.24 -8.35
N GLU A 12 -31.51 -9.00 -8.27
CA GLU A 12 -30.94 -8.14 -7.23
C GLU A 12 -31.60 -6.77 -7.40
N GLU A 13 -32.69 -6.62 -6.66
CA GLU A 13 -33.37 -5.37 -6.38
C GLU A 13 -32.29 -4.48 -5.78
N TRP A 14 -31.68 -3.66 -6.64
CA TRP A 14 -30.87 -2.54 -6.19
C TRP A 14 -31.80 -1.72 -5.31
N LEU A 15 -31.72 -1.95 -3.99
CA LEU A 15 -32.29 -1.12 -2.96
C LEU A 15 -31.51 0.20 -3.06
N GLY A 16 -31.89 1.00 -4.05
CA GLY A 16 -31.51 2.38 -4.18
C GLY A 16 -31.72 2.98 -2.82
N ILE A 17 -30.62 3.46 -2.24
CA ILE A 17 -30.50 4.04 -0.91
C ILE A 17 -31.84 4.63 -0.52
N SER A 18 -32.60 3.90 0.30
CA SER A 18 -33.92 4.31 0.75
C SER A 18 -33.73 5.37 1.81
N GLY A 19 -33.34 6.55 1.35
CA GLY A 19 -33.29 7.76 2.16
C GLY A 19 -34.69 8.00 2.67
N LYS A 20 -34.96 7.59 3.92
CA LYS A 20 -36.10 8.04 4.69
C LYS A 20 -36.08 9.56 4.62
N ARG A 21 -37.06 10.11 3.89
CA ARG A 21 -37.39 11.53 3.88
C ARG A 21 -37.86 11.88 5.29
N GLY A 22 -36.92 12.34 6.09
CA GLY A 22 -37.10 12.86 7.43
C GLY A 22 -35.79 13.53 7.83
N GLU A 23 -35.77 14.86 7.65
CA GLU A 23 -35.11 15.88 8.48
C GLU A 23 -34.14 15.30 9.53
N GLU A 24 -32.82 15.45 9.45
CA GLU A 24 -32.05 16.68 9.26
C GLU A 24 -30.89 16.38 8.29
N ARG A 25 -30.87 17.03 7.12
CA ARG A 25 -29.57 17.26 6.50
C ARG A 25 -28.94 18.29 7.41
N GLU A 26 -27.96 17.89 8.21
CA GLU A 26 -26.94 18.84 8.63
C GLU A 26 -26.58 19.60 7.36
N ASP A 27 -26.86 20.91 7.33
CA ASP A 27 -26.27 21.79 6.33
C ASP A 27 -24.79 21.75 6.68
N TRP A 28 -24.11 20.70 6.20
CA TRP A 28 -22.67 20.66 6.11
C TRP A 28 -22.36 21.91 5.33
N ASP A 29 -21.81 22.91 6.02
CA ASP A 29 -21.49 24.21 5.47
C ASP A 29 -20.42 23.99 4.40
N TYR A 30 -20.90 23.68 3.19
CA TYR A 30 -20.08 23.37 2.03
C TYR A 30 -19.18 24.57 1.73
N GLU A 31 -19.61 25.80 2.02
CA GLU A 31 -18.77 26.98 1.88
C GLU A 31 -17.64 27.01 2.92
N HIS A 32 -17.89 26.57 4.15
CA HIS A 32 -16.86 26.43 5.18
C HIS A 32 -15.85 25.34 4.82
N LEU A 33 -16.30 24.17 4.38
CA LEU A 33 -15.44 23.06 3.93
C LEU A 33 -14.59 23.47 2.71
N VAL A 34 -15.18 24.17 1.74
CA VAL A 34 -14.45 24.70 0.58
C VAL A 34 -13.40 25.72 1.04
N ARG A 35 -13.74 26.63 1.95
CA ARG A 35 -12.77 27.59 2.53
C ARG A 35 -11.65 26.93 3.32
N GLU A 36 -11.94 25.86 4.03
CA GLU A 36 -10.97 25.10 4.82
C GLU A 36 -9.98 24.38 3.89
N ILE A 37 -10.48 23.74 2.83
CA ILE A 37 -9.66 23.10 1.78
C ILE A 37 -8.90 24.15 0.93
N GLU A 38 -9.46 25.33 0.70
CA GLU A 38 -8.76 26.44 0.02
C GLU A 38 -7.69 27.09 0.91
N GLY A 39 -7.88 27.06 2.24
CA GLY A 39 -6.94 27.60 3.22
C GLY A 39 -5.78 26.65 3.55
N GLU A 40 -6.03 25.34 3.45
CA GLU A 40 -5.04 24.28 3.65
C GLU A 40 -4.46 23.85 2.29
N ASP A 41 -3.17 24.16 2.14
CA ASP A 41 -2.23 23.40 1.30
C ASP A 41 -2.06 23.76 -0.19
N GLU A 42 -1.87 25.04 -0.47
CA GLU A 42 -1.21 25.38 -1.74
C GLU A 42 0.28 24.97 -1.75
N LYS A 43 0.99 25.03 -0.62
CA LYS A 43 2.46 24.77 -0.59
C LYS A 43 2.85 23.34 -0.26
N GLU A 44 2.03 22.62 0.50
CA GLU A 44 2.34 21.25 0.91
C GLU A 44 2.09 20.26 -0.24
N PHE A 45 1.07 20.51 -1.07
CA PHE A 45 0.79 19.70 -2.26
C PHE A 45 1.34 20.26 -3.58
N ASN A 46 1.48 21.59 -3.73
CA ASN A 46 2.15 22.20 -4.90
C ASN A 46 3.57 22.63 -4.56
N ALA A 47 4.37 21.71 -3.99
CA ALA A 47 5.80 21.93 -3.88
C ALA A 47 6.38 22.17 -5.29
N ASP A 48 7.26 23.17 -5.41
CA ASP A 48 8.01 23.41 -6.64
C ASP A 48 8.71 22.11 -7.08
N ALA A 49 8.74 21.87 -8.39
CA ALA A 49 9.37 20.68 -8.94
C ALA A 49 10.82 20.56 -8.43
N VAL A 50 11.11 19.47 -7.72
CA VAL A 50 12.46 19.19 -7.24
C VAL A 50 13.34 18.82 -8.43
N GLU A 51 14.52 19.43 -8.54
CA GLU A 51 15.48 19.05 -9.57
C GLU A 51 15.79 17.56 -9.46
N ALA A 52 15.61 16.83 -10.57
CA ALA A 52 15.99 15.43 -10.62
C ALA A 52 17.48 15.28 -10.28
N PRO A 53 17.86 14.27 -9.48
CA PRO A 53 19.25 14.01 -9.16
C PRO A 53 20.10 13.92 -10.44
N LYS A 54 21.16 14.72 -10.51
CA LYS A 54 22.05 14.78 -11.69
C LYS A 54 22.91 13.52 -11.84
N HIS A 55 23.07 12.76 -10.76
CA HIS A 55 23.88 11.55 -10.71
C HIS A 55 23.00 10.31 -10.55
N THR A 56 23.31 9.28 -11.34
CA THR A 56 22.68 7.95 -11.23
C THR A 56 23.11 7.22 -9.95
N ASN A 57 24.22 7.64 -9.35
CA ASN A 57 24.80 7.03 -8.18
C ASN A 57 24.62 7.96 -6.97
N PRO A 58 24.07 7.49 -5.83
CA PRO A 58 23.97 8.28 -4.60
C PRO A 58 25.33 8.57 -3.93
N PHE A 59 26.42 7.97 -4.40
CA PHE A 59 27.77 8.19 -3.85
C PHE A 59 28.57 9.20 -4.69
N ASP A 60 29.14 10.20 -4.02
CA ASP A 60 29.97 11.23 -4.66
C ASP A 60 31.28 10.71 -5.26
N ASN A 61 31.80 9.59 -4.73
CA ASN A 61 33.05 8.99 -5.17
C ASN A 61 33.12 7.49 -4.86
N ASP A 62 34.07 6.80 -5.49
CA ASP A 62 34.26 5.36 -5.33
C ASP A 62 34.67 4.97 -3.90
N GLN A 63 35.32 5.87 -3.16
CA GLN A 63 35.76 5.60 -1.79
C GLN A 63 34.56 5.50 -0.84
N THR A 64 33.58 6.41 -0.94
CA THR A 64 32.36 6.35 -0.12
C THR A 64 31.52 5.14 -0.50
N TYR A 65 31.47 4.78 -1.78
CA TYR A 65 30.86 3.52 -2.22
C TYR A 65 31.55 2.29 -1.62
N CYS A 66 32.88 2.25 -1.61
CA CYS A 66 33.64 1.15 -1.00
C CYS A 66 33.37 1.03 0.51
N VAL A 67 33.30 2.16 1.22
CA VAL A 67 32.96 2.19 2.65
C VAL A 67 31.55 1.64 2.88
N PHE A 68 30.57 2.07 2.09
CA PHE A 68 29.21 1.55 2.15
C PHE A 68 29.18 0.03 1.92
N LYS A 69 29.82 -0.45 0.86
CA LYS A 69 29.89 -1.89 0.54
C LYS A 69 30.54 -2.70 1.66
N ALA A 70 31.61 -2.18 2.26
CA ALA A 70 32.29 -2.84 3.38
C ALA A 70 31.41 -2.86 4.64
N ALA A 71 30.68 -1.78 4.93
CA ALA A 71 29.74 -1.74 6.04
C ALA A 71 28.55 -2.70 5.83
N LEU A 72 28.01 -2.74 4.61
CA LEU A 72 26.92 -3.65 4.24
C LEU A 72 27.34 -5.12 4.37
N ALA A 73 28.55 -5.47 3.91
CA ALA A 73 29.07 -6.83 4.05
C ALA A 73 29.20 -7.24 5.53
N ARG A 74 29.63 -6.33 6.41
CA ARG A 74 29.71 -6.60 7.86
C ARG A 74 28.34 -6.79 8.50
N LEU A 75 27.31 -6.10 7.99
CA LEU A 75 25.93 -6.26 8.47
C LEU A 75 25.34 -7.60 8.03
N ASP A 76 25.61 -8.00 6.78
CA ASP A 76 25.22 -9.30 6.25
C ASP A 76 25.88 -10.44 7.06
N GLU A 77 27.18 -10.32 7.33
CA GLU A 77 27.93 -11.26 8.17
C GLU A 77 27.42 -11.33 9.63
N SER A 78 26.85 -10.25 10.16
CA SER A 78 26.30 -10.22 11.51
C SER A 78 24.92 -10.89 11.62
N GLY A 79 24.26 -11.13 10.48
CA GLY A 79 22.91 -11.72 10.42
C GLY A 79 21.85 -10.86 11.08
N GLN A 80 22.11 -9.56 11.27
CA GLN A 80 21.17 -8.64 11.92
C GLN A 80 20.10 -8.19 10.93
N ILE A 81 18.91 -8.77 11.07
CA ILE A 81 17.74 -8.37 10.31
C ILE A 81 17.02 -7.24 11.08
N PRO A 82 16.72 -6.10 10.45
CA PRO A 82 15.99 -5.03 11.11
C PRO A 82 14.50 -5.38 11.29
N LEU A 83 13.92 -4.94 12.41
CA LEU A 83 12.49 -4.94 12.64
C LEU A 83 11.82 -3.77 11.88
N GLY A 84 10.53 -3.87 11.64
CA GLY A 84 9.65 -2.96 10.90
C GLY A 84 9.44 -3.30 9.43
N TYR A 85 10.08 -4.36 8.90
CA TYR A 85 10.14 -4.61 7.45
C TYR A 85 9.40 -5.87 6.99
N GLY A 86 8.80 -6.64 7.90
CA GLY A 86 8.06 -7.87 7.58
C GLY A 86 8.96 -9.05 7.18
N VAL A 87 10.25 -8.96 7.45
CA VAL A 87 11.28 -9.95 7.06
C VAL A 87 11.97 -10.57 8.27
N HIS A 88 11.70 -10.04 9.47
CA HIS A 88 12.26 -10.58 10.69
C HIS A 88 11.37 -11.72 11.22
N PRO A 89 11.93 -12.89 11.61
CA PRO A 89 11.13 -14.02 12.10
C PRO A 89 10.23 -13.74 13.32
N LEU A 90 10.51 -12.67 14.08
CA LEU A 90 9.67 -12.23 15.20
C LEU A 90 8.40 -11.48 14.75
N GLU A 91 8.33 -11.05 13.50
CA GLU A 91 7.19 -10.35 12.92
C GLU A 91 6.22 -11.30 12.23
N TRP A 92 6.61 -12.56 12.13
CA TRP A 92 5.83 -13.59 11.48
C TRP A 92 4.94 -14.30 12.49
N ASP A 93 3.81 -14.79 12.00
CA ASP A 93 2.92 -15.65 12.76
C ASP A 93 3.54 -17.05 12.95
N GLU A 94 2.82 -17.95 13.62
CA GLU A 94 3.27 -19.33 13.89
C GLU A 94 3.64 -20.11 12.61
N ASP A 95 3.07 -19.70 11.47
CA ASP A 95 3.27 -20.31 10.15
C ASP A 95 4.57 -19.86 9.44
N GLY A 96 5.30 -18.87 9.98
CA GLY A 96 6.57 -18.40 9.43
C GLY A 96 6.44 -17.38 8.28
N TYR A 97 7.36 -17.42 7.31
CA TYR A 97 7.40 -16.43 6.23
C TYR A 97 6.08 -16.43 5.44
N PRO A 98 5.51 -15.27 5.13
CA PRO A 98 4.21 -15.19 4.47
C PRO A 98 4.27 -15.81 3.06
N ALA A 99 3.36 -16.76 2.79
CA ALA A 99 3.25 -17.41 1.49
C ALA A 99 2.59 -16.52 0.41
N LEU A 100 1.83 -15.50 0.84
CA LEU A 100 1.12 -14.56 -0.04
C LEU A 100 1.37 -13.12 0.44
N GLY A 101 1.58 -12.22 -0.51
CA GLY A 101 1.65 -10.79 -0.30
C GLY A 101 0.50 -10.09 -1.02
N SER A 102 0.00 -9.00 -0.45
CA SER A 102 -1.09 -8.23 -1.05
C SER A 102 -0.61 -6.86 -1.52
N ILE A 103 -0.86 -6.55 -2.79
CA ILE A 103 -0.51 -5.27 -3.40
C ILE A 103 -1.80 -4.53 -3.75
N HIS A 104 -1.97 -3.33 -3.18
CA HIS A 104 -3.07 -2.45 -3.57
C HIS A 104 -2.78 -1.84 -4.93
N CYS A 105 -3.73 -1.95 -5.85
CA CYS A 105 -3.62 -1.46 -7.22
C CYS A 105 -4.87 -0.67 -7.64
N GLY A 106 -4.69 0.22 -8.62
CA GLY A 106 -5.73 1.13 -9.12
C GLY A 106 -5.67 2.52 -8.51
N GLN A 107 -6.50 3.43 -9.04
CA GLN A 107 -6.43 4.88 -8.81
C GLN A 107 -6.61 5.32 -7.34
N LYS A 108 -7.04 4.42 -6.45
CA LYS A 108 -7.18 4.63 -4.99
C LYS A 108 -6.92 3.35 -4.19
N GLY A 109 -6.13 2.40 -4.72
CA GLY A 109 -5.93 1.10 -4.09
C GLY A 109 -7.19 0.23 -4.02
N SER A 110 -8.18 0.48 -4.89
CA SER A 110 -9.49 -0.19 -4.86
C SER A 110 -9.47 -1.66 -5.24
N LYS A 111 -8.36 -2.15 -5.79
CA LYS A 111 -8.17 -3.55 -6.16
C LYS A 111 -7.00 -4.12 -5.37
N MET A 112 -7.19 -5.30 -4.82
CA MET A 112 -6.12 -6.05 -4.13
C MET A 112 -5.61 -7.13 -5.08
N LEU A 113 -4.31 -7.16 -5.31
CA LEU A 113 -3.63 -8.22 -6.04
C LEU A 113 -2.87 -9.09 -5.05
N GLU A 114 -3.23 -10.36 -4.97
CA GLU A 114 -2.45 -11.35 -4.22
C GLU A 114 -1.30 -11.87 -5.09
N VAL A 115 -0.11 -11.92 -4.50
CA VAL A 115 1.12 -12.38 -5.13
C VAL A 115 1.72 -13.49 -4.28
N ALA A 116 2.11 -14.60 -4.92
CA ALA A 116 2.80 -15.67 -4.22
C ALA A 116 4.22 -15.21 -3.80
N LEU A 117 4.54 -15.46 -2.54
CA LEU A 117 5.81 -15.16 -1.90
C LEU A 117 6.54 -16.45 -1.47
N PRO A 118 6.95 -17.33 -2.40
CA PRO A 118 7.71 -18.52 -2.03
C PRO A 118 9.04 -18.16 -1.35
N ASP A 119 9.26 -18.74 -0.17
CA ASP A 119 10.45 -18.53 0.67
C ASP A 119 11.75 -18.68 -0.11
N SER A 120 11.85 -19.72 -0.95
CA SER A 120 13.07 -20.01 -1.70
C SER A 120 13.52 -18.89 -2.65
N VAL A 121 12.60 -18.02 -3.07
CA VAL A 121 12.87 -16.94 -4.02
C VAL A 121 12.93 -15.59 -3.31
N TRP A 122 11.96 -15.30 -2.43
CA TRP A 122 11.79 -13.97 -1.87
C TRP A 122 12.57 -13.76 -0.58
N ARG A 123 12.68 -14.78 0.28
CA ARG A 123 13.36 -14.65 1.56
C ARG A 123 14.85 -14.31 1.42
N PRO A 124 15.65 -14.97 0.55
CA PRO A 124 17.06 -14.59 0.34
C PRO A 124 17.25 -13.20 -0.29
N ARG A 125 16.19 -12.58 -0.83
CA ARG A 125 16.24 -11.22 -1.41
C ARG A 125 15.84 -10.14 -0.43
N SER A 126 15.23 -10.52 0.69
CA SER A 126 14.73 -9.62 1.72
C SER A 126 15.70 -9.43 2.88
N VAL A 127 16.75 -10.25 2.94
CA VAL A 127 17.85 -10.19 3.91
C VAL A 127 19.15 -9.78 3.23
#